data_AF-A0A8H6IM13-F1
#
_entry.id   AF-A0A8H6IM13-F1
#
_cell.length_a   1.000
_cell.length_b   1.000
_cell.length_c   1.000
_cell.angle_alpha   90.00
_cell.angle_beta   90.00
_cell.angle_gamma   90.00
#
_symmetry.space_group_name_H-M   'P 1'
#
loop_
_entity.id
_entity.type
_entity.pdbx_description
1 polymer ?
#
loop_
_entity_poly.entity_id
_entity_poly.type
_entity_poly.pdbx_seq_one_letter_code
_entity_poly.pdbx_strand_id
1 'polypeptide(L)'
;DFPRGDQVTLKIAGSGKFTLRVRIPEWTSGAEVTVTGEAVTATAGTYASVDREWADGDTVVVKLPMKLYTMPANDDPSIAALAFGPVILSGNYGSETLSAVPSLDLDSVKKSEGEGLAFTATAGGKKVRLGPFYDAQGFNYNVYWSTTGALSA
;
A
#
# COMPACT_ATOMS: atom_id res chain seq x y z
N ASP A 1 -11.08 1.76 7.47
CA ASP A 1 -10.02 0.89 8.02
C ASP A 1 -8.75 0.94 7.16
N PHE A 2 -8.39 2.12 6.65
CA PHE A 2 -7.14 2.26 5.88
C PHE A 2 -5.95 2.17 6.86
N PRO A 3 -4.88 1.40 6.59
CA PRO A 3 -4.53 0.76 5.31
C PRO A 3 -4.90 -0.73 5.20
N ARG A 4 -5.76 -1.29 6.05
CA ARG A 4 -6.22 -2.70 5.90
C ARG A 4 -7.27 -2.84 4.79
N GLY A 5 -8.11 -1.82 4.61
CA GLY A 5 -9.01 -1.64 3.48
C GLY A 5 -8.55 -0.53 2.54
N ASP A 6 -9.09 -0.53 1.33
CA ASP A 6 -8.79 0.43 0.26
C ASP A 6 -9.81 1.56 0.12
N GLN A 7 -10.93 1.49 0.84
CA GLN A 7 -12.00 2.48 0.79
C GLN A 7 -12.03 3.41 2.01
N VAL A 8 -12.18 4.70 1.75
CA VAL A 8 -12.39 5.77 2.74
C VAL A 8 -13.63 6.56 2.35
N THR A 9 -14.50 6.84 3.33
CA THR A 9 -15.64 7.75 3.13
C THR A 9 -15.43 8.99 3.98
N LEU A 10 -15.43 10.15 3.33
CA LEU A 10 -15.49 11.46 3.98
C LEU A 10 -16.94 11.91 3.99
N LYS A 11 -17.45 12.34 5.14
CA LYS A 11 -18.78 12.96 5.26
C LYS A 11 -18.58 14.42 5.62
N ILE A 12 -19.15 15.31 4.82
CA ILE A 12 -19.12 16.74 5.08
C ILE A 12 -20.11 17.07 6.20
N ALA A 13 -19.65 17.86 7.15
CA ALA A 13 -20.48 18.44 8.21
C ALA A 13 -20.54 19.96 8.02
N GLY A 14 -21.74 20.52 8.00
CA GLY A 14 -21.99 21.92 7.64
C GLY A 14 -22.01 22.19 6.14
N SER A 15 -22.09 23.46 5.75
CA SER A 15 -22.24 23.91 4.37
C SER A 15 -21.27 25.02 4.01
N GLY A 16 -20.89 25.11 2.74
CA GLY A 16 -20.15 26.24 2.19
C GLY A 16 -19.38 25.93 0.93
N LYS A 17 -18.88 26.98 0.27
CA LYS A 17 -18.08 26.87 -0.94
C LYS A 17 -16.61 26.62 -0.63
N PHE A 18 -16.08 25.50 -1.11
CA PHE A 18 -14.65 25.22 -1.10
C PHE A 18 -14.26 24.14 -2.11
N THR A 19 -12.98 24.14 -2.47
CA THR A 19 -12.38 23.06 -3.26
C THR A 19 -11.83 21.98 -2.34
N LEU A 20 -12.35 20.76 -2.44
CA LEU A 20 -11.73 19.58 -1.81
C LEU A 20 -10.71 18.98 -2.77
N ARG A 21 -9.47 18.77 -2.30
CA ARG A 21 -8.41 18.09 -3.05
C ARG A 21 -8.12 16.73 -2.43
N VAL A 22 -8.52 15.67 -3.11
CA VAL A 22 -8.27 14.28 -2.67
C VAL A 22 -6.99 13.78 -3.33
N ARG A 23 -5.98 13.42 -2.54
CA ARG A 23 -4.73 12.84 -3.06
C ARG A 23 -5.02 11.47 -3.67
N ILE A 24 -4.61 11.27 -4.92
CA ILE A 24 -4.60 9.97 -5.58
C ILE A 24 -3.15 9.50 -5.65
N PRO A 25 -2.72 8.56 -4.79
CA PRO A 25 -1.31 8.16 -4.74
C PRO A 25 -0.82 7.55 -6.06
N GLU A 26 0.48 7.65 -6.33
CA GLU A 26 1.06 7.05 -7.53
C GLU A 26 1.06 5.52 -7.49
N TRP A 27 1.09 4.93 -6.29
CA TRP A 27 1.08 3.48 -6.13
C TRP A 27 -0.25 2.84 -6.53
N THR A 28 -1.37 3.57 -6.60
CA THR A 28 -2.68 2.95 -6.93
C THR A 28 -2.87 2.84 -8.45
N SER A 29 -3.65 1.84 -8.86
CA SER A 29 -4.18 1.73 -10.23
C SER A 29 -5.70 1.56 -10.15
N GLY A 30 -6.46 2.21 -11.03
CA GLY A 30 -7.93 2.15 -10.99
C GLY A 30 -8.55 2.83 -9.76
N ALA A 31 -7.98 3.96 -9.32
CA ALA A 31 -8.56 4.74 -8.24
C ALA A 31 -9.96 5.25 -8.63
N GLU A 32 -10.88 5.24 -7.68
CA GLU A 32 -12.24 5.74 -7.87
C GLU A 32 -12.53 6.80 -6.82
N VAL A 33 -13.09 7.94 -7.26
CA VAL A 33 -13.62 8.97 -6.37
C VAL A 33 -15.05 9.26 -6.80
N THR A 34 -15.98 9.22 -5.85
CA THR A 34 -17.36 9.67 -6.07
C THR A 34 -17.76 10.73 -5.05
N VAL A 35 -18.54 11.71 -5.48
CA VAL A 35 -19.07 12.79 -4.65
C VAL A 35 -20.59 12.76 -4.74
N THR A 36 -21.26 12.42 -3.64
CA THR A 36 -22.72 12.26 -3.57
C THR A 36 -23.26 11.39 -4.72
N GLY A 37 -22.52 10.33 -5.06
CA GLY A 37 -22.85 9.36 -6.11
C GLY A 37 -22.29 9.67 -7.51
N GLU A 38 -21.75 10.87 -7.75
CA GLU A 38 -21.21 11.27 -9.05
C GLU A 38 -19.71 11.01 -9.13
N ALA A 39 -19.25 10.37 -10.21
CA ALA A 39 -17.83 10.05 -10.41
C ALA A 39 -17.00 11.30 -10.68
N VAL A 40 -15.80 11.34 -10.10
CA VAL A 40 -14.80 12.39 -10.30
C VAL A 40 -13.53 11.77 -10.87
N THR A 41 -12.90 12.44 -11.83
CA THR A 41 -11.63 12.00 -12.42
C THR A 41 -10.57 11.84 -11.33
N ALA A 42 -10.02 10.63 -11.23
CA ALA A 42 -8.99 10.27 -10.26
C ALA A 42 -7.75 9.73 -10.98
N THR A 43 -6.78 10.60 -11.21
CA THR A 43 -5.52 10.23 -11.88
C THR A 43 -4.44 9.95 -10.84
N ALA A 44 -3.83 8.77 -10.88
CA ALA A 44 -2.72 8.40 -9.99
C ALA A 44 -1.57 9.43 -10.04
N GLY A 45 -0.97 9.72 -8.88
CA GLY A 45 0.10 10.71 -8.73
C GLY A 45 -0.40 12.17 -8.66
N THR A 46 -1.71 12.41 -8.66
CA THR A 46 -2.30 13.76 -8.70
C THR A 46 -3.29 14.00 -7.55
N TYR A 47 -4.01 15.13 -7.60
CA TYR A 47 -5.16 15.40 -6.74
C TYR A 47 -6.45 15.46 -7.58
N ALA A 48 -7.45 14.65 -7.23
CA ALA A 48 -8.81 14.85 -7.69
C ALA A 48 -9.37 16.11 -7.00
N SER A 49 -9.70 17.13 -7.80
CA SER A 49 -10.16 18.43 -7.30
C SER A 49 -11.65 18.59 -7.52
N VAL A 50 -12.38 18.85 -6.44
CA VAL A 50 -13.85 19.01 -6.44
C VAL A 50 -14.17 20.40 -5.91
N ASP A 51 -14.49 21.32 -6.82
CA ASP A 51 -14.93 22.69 -6.49
C ASP A 51 -16.45 22.76 -6.58
N ARG A 52 -17.11 22.90 -5.42
CA ARG A 52 -18.57 23.00 -5.33
C ARG A 52 -19.04 23.77 -4.09
N GLU A 53 -20.32 24.10 -4.10
CA GLU A 53 -21.06 24.40 -2.87
C GLU A 53 -21.37 23.08 -2.16
N TRP A 54 -20.86 22.90 -0.95
CA TRP A 54 -21.08 21.69 -0.17
C TRP A 54 -22.27 21.86 0.76
N ALA A 55 -23.04 20.79 0.93
CA ALA A 55 -24.12 20.72 1.89
C ALA A 55 -23.78 19.75 3.04
N ASP A 56 -24.43 19.96 4.19
CA ASP A 56 -24.31 19.03 5.31
C ASP A 56 -24.77 17.63 4.87
N GLY A 57 -23.92 16.63 5.13
CA GLY A 57 -24.19 15.25 4.75
C GLY A 57 -23.74 14.84 3.34
N ASP A 58 -23.19 15.76 2.52
CA ASP A 58 -22.50 15.37 1.29
C ASP A 58 -21.41 14.33 1.60
N THR A 59 -21.24 13.35 0.71
CA THR A 59 -20.29 12.25 0.91
C THR A 59 -19.27 12.20 -0.20
N VAL A 60 -18.02 11.91 0.15
CA VAL A 60 -16.95 11.63 -0.79
C VAL A 60 -16.45 10.22 -0.50
N VAL A 61 -16.65 9.31 -1.44
CA VAL A 61 -16.13 7.93 -1.34
C VAL A 61 -14.88 7.85 -2.20
N VAL A 62 -13.79 7.38 -1.60
CA VAL A 62 -12.48 7.24 -2.22
C VAL A 62 -12.08 5.79 -2.12
N LYS A 63 -11.83 5.13 -3.26
CA LYS A 63 -11.29 3.78 -3.34
C LYS A 63 -9.90 3.84 -3.97
N LEU A 64 -8.91 3.31 -3.27
CA LEU A 64 -7.50 3.30 -3.67
C LEU A 64 -6.99 1.85 -3.74
N PRO A 65 -7.27 1.11 -4.83
CA PRO A 65 -6.86 -0.29 -4.95
C PRO A 65 -5.36 -0.48 -4.68
N MET A 66 -5.06 -1.31 -3.69
CA MET A 66 -3.69 -1.58 -3.27
C MET A 66 -3.04 -2.61 -4.19
N LYS A 67 -1.79 -2.35 -4.56
CA LYS A 67 -0.95 -3.27 -5.35
C LYS A 67 0.41 -3.48 -4.69
N LEU A 68 1.03 -4.61 -5.00
CA LEU A 68 2.43 -4.85 -4.66
C LEU A 68 3.32 -4.04 -5.61
N TYR A 69 4.38 -3.46 -5.07
CA TYR A 69 5.47 -2.86 -5.86
C TYR A 69 6.76 -2.86 -5.06
N THR A 70 7.89 -2.79 -5.76
CA THR A 70 9.21 -2.67 -5.15
C THR A 70 9.64 -1.20 -5.09
N MET A 71 10.33 -0.84 -4.01
CA MET A 71 10.98 0.45 -3.82
C MET A 71 12.50 0.23 -3.74
N PRO A 72 13.24 0.53 -4.82
CA PRO A 72 14.69 0.37 -4.83
C PRO A 72 15.35 1.22 -3.73
N ALA A 73 16.46 0.75 -3.19
CA ALA A 73 17.32 1.55 -2.33
C ALA A 73 17.93 2.71 -3.15
N ASN A 74 18.23 3.82 -2.47
CA ASN A 74 18.71 5.02 -3.15
C ASN A 74 20.11 4.85 -3.78
N ASP A 75 20.91 3.96 -3.21
CA ASP A 75 22.31 3.72 -3.54
C ASP A 75 22.54 2.43 -4.35
N ASP A 76 21.67 1.43 -4.21
CA ASP A 76 21.75 0.16 -4.95
C ASP A 76 20.36 -0.27 -5.48
N PRO A 77 20.10 -0.16 -6.79
CA PRO A 77 18.81 -0.54 -7.36
C PRO A 77 18.56 -2.06 -7.39
N SER A 78 19.58 -2.88 -7.12
CA SER A 78 19.42 -4.33 -6.97
C SER A 78 18.85 -4.74 -5.61
N ILE A 79 18.85 -3.79 -4.66
CA ILE A 79 18.27 -3.93 -3.32
C ILE A 79 16.95 -3.14 -3.28
N ALA A 80 15.87 -3.77 -2.82
CA ALA A 80 14.57 -3.13 -2.76
C ALA A 80 13.77 -3.52 -1.52
N ALA A 81 12.95 -2.59 -1.05
CA ALA A 81 11.86 -2.88 -0.13
C ALA A 81 10.61 -3.31 -0.92
N LEU A 82 9.80 -4.19 -0.33
CA LEU A 82 8.49 -4.56 -0.87
C LEU A 82 7.40 -3.73 -0.19
N ALA A 83 6.50 -3.15 -0.99
CA ALA A 83 5.38 -2.36 -0.50
C ALA A 83 4.04 -2.93 -1.00
N PHE A 84 2.98 -2.76 -0.20
CA PHE A 84 1.59 -3.00 -0.60
C PHE A 84 0.76 -1.74 -0.33
N GLY A 85 0.34 -1.05 -1.39
CA GLY A 85 -0.23 0.29 -1.27
C GLY A 85 0.73 1.23 -0.51
N PRO A 86 0.30 1.93 0.55
CA PRO A 86 1.18 2.82 1.31
C PRO A 86 2.10 2.09 2.32
N VAL A 87 2.00 0.75 2.42
CA VAL A 87 2.60 0.00 3.53
C VAL A 87 3.88 -0.68 3.10
N ILE A 88 4.99 -0.34 3.76
CA ILE A 88 6.24 -1.10 3.66
C ILE A 88 6.08 -2.44 4.39
N LEU A 89 6.43 -3.52 3.69
CA LEU A 89 6.44 -4.87 4.24
C LEU A 89 7.82 -5.20 4.81
N SER A 90 7.83 -5.98 5.88
CA SER A 90 9.02 -6.55 6.52
C SER A 90 8.87 -8.06 6.61
N GLY A 91 9.98 -8.79 6.46
CA GLY A 91 10.02 -10.23 6.65
C GLY A 91 10.30 -10.57 8.10
N ASN A 92 9.57 -11.54 8.64
CA ASN A 92 9.77 -12.07 9.99
C ASN A 92 10.76 -13.24 9.99
N TYR A 93 11.90 -13.06 10.66
CA TYR A 93 12.97 -14.05 10.80
C TYR A 93 13.06 -14.62 12.23
N GLY A 94 12.07 -14.37 13.09
CA GLY A 94 12.03 -14.89 14.46
C GLY A 94 13.24 -14.42 15.28
N SER A 95 14.09 -15.34 15.69
CA SER A 95 15.36 -15.03 16.38
C SER A 95 16.59 -15.25 15.51
N GLU A 96 16.42 -15.56 14.22
CA GLU A 96 17.52 -15.79 13.28
C GLU A 96 18.22 -14.44 12.99
N THR A 97 19.52 -14.36 13.25
CA THR A 97 20.36 -13.24 12.81
C THR A 97 20.84 -13.52 11.39
N LEU A 98 20.51 -12.63 10.47
CA LEU A 98 20.94 -12.72 9.08
C LEU A 98 22.39 -12.25 8.96
N SER A 99 23.23 -13.06 8.32
CA SER A 99 24.64 -12.74 8.05
C SER A 99 24.86 -11.99 6.72
N ALA A 100 23.83 -11.93 5.87
CA ALA A 100 23.82 -11.24 4.59
C ALA A 100 22.39 -10.81 4.23
N VAL A 101 22.26 -9.92 3.25
CA VAL A 101 20.95 -9.54 2.70
C VAL A 101 20.35 -10.75 1.96
N PRO A 102 19.17 -11.26 2.37
CA PRO A 102 18.55 -12.40 1.69
C PRO A 102 17.96 -11.99 0.34
N SER A 103 17.98 -12.91 -0.62
CA SER A 103 17.32 -12.74 -1.93
C SER A 103 15.84 -13.09 -1.83
N LEU A 104 14.95 -12.13 -2.09
CA LEU A 104 13.50 -12.30 -2.15
C LEU A 104 13.07 -12.69 -3.57
N ASP A 105 12.37 -13.81 -3.69
CA ASP A 105 11.74 -14.26 -4.91
C ASP A 105 10.37 -13.60 -5.07
N LEU A 106 10.25 -12.64 -5.98
CA LEU A 106 9.02 -11.86 -6.20
C LEU A 106 7.88 -12.72 -6.75
N ASP A 107 8.17 -13.77 -7.53
CA ASP A 107 7.15 -14.67 -8.09
C ASP A 107 6.45 -15.49 -6.99
N SER A 108 7.10 -15.64 -5.83
CA SER A 108 6.60 -16.39 -4.68
C SER A 108 5.71 -15.58 -3.75
N VAL A 109 5.61 -14.26 -3.92
CA VAL A 109 4.86 -13.38 -3.03
C VAL A 109 3.37 -13.63 -3.17
N LYS A 110 2.74 -14.08 -2.10
CA LYS A 110 1.30 -14.38 -2.06
C LYS A 110 0.66 -13.71 -0.86
N LYS A 111 -0.46 -13.01 -1.10
CA LYS A 111 -1.31 -12.51 -0.01
C LYS A 111 -1.93 -13.71 0.72
N SER A 112 -1.88 -13.68 2.05
CA SER A 112 -2.51 -14.71 2.88
C SER A 112 -4.03 -14.55 2.86
N GLU A 113 -4.77 -15.65 2.98
CA GLU A 113 -6.24 -15.60 3.08
C GLU A 113 -6.69 -14.85 4.34
N GLY A 114 -7.77 -14.07 4.23
CA GLY A 114 -8.37 -13.28 5.31
C GLY A 114 -8.20 -11.76 5.17
N GLU A 115 -8.75 -11.02 6.13
CA GLU A 115 -8.58 -9.56 6.22
C GLU A 115 -7.20 -9.24 6.79
N GLY A 116 -6.45 -8.37 6.11
CA GLY A 116 -5.18 -7.85 6.63
C GLY A 116 -4.08 -7.70 5.59
N LEU A 117 -2.90 -7.36 6.11
CA LEU A 117 -1.69 -7.03 5.36
C LEU A 117 -0.62 -8.13 5.52
N ALA A 118 -1.05 -9.39 5.48
CA ALA A 118 -0.18 -10.54 5.64
C ALA A 118 0.11 -11.21 4.29
N PHE A 119 1.39 -11.49 4.04
CA PHE A 119 1.85 -12.17 2.84
C PHE A 119 2.83 -13.28 3.22
N THR A 120 3.08 -14.18 2.29
CA THR A 120 4.17 -15.16 2.36
C THR A 120 5.01 -15.07 1.11
N ALA A 121 6.31 -15.32 1.24
CA ALA A 121 7.24 -15.39 0.12
C ALA A 121 8.38 -16.37 0.44
N THR A 122 9.26 -16.58 -0.53
CA THR A 122 10.54 -17.28 -0.38
C THR A 122 11.66 -16.25 -0.36
N ALA A 123 12.46 -16.23 0.70
CA ALA A 123 13.64 -15.39 0.82
C ALA A 123 14.85 -16.23 1.27
N GLY A 124 15.96 -16.18 0.52
CA GLY A 124 17.15 -17.00 0.80
C GLY A 124 16.85 -18.50 0.82
N GLY A 125 15.93 -18.96 -0.03
CA GLY A 125 15.50 -20.37 -0.10
C GLY A 125 14.58 -20.84 1.03
N LYS A 126 14.19 -19.96 1.96
CA LYS A 126 13.26 -20.27 3.07
C LYS A 126 11.94 -19.54 2.90
N LYS A 127 10.85 -20.15 3.36
CA LYS A 127 9.56 -19.47 3.46
C LYS A 127 9.62 -18.40 4.56
N VAL A 128 9.22 -17.18 4.23
CA VAL A 128 9.15 -16.03 5.15
C VAL A 128 7.73 -15.48 5.19
N ARG A 129 7.26 -15.07 6.38
CA ARG A 129 6.03 -14.29 6.51
C ARG A 129 6.38 -12.82 6.35
N LEU A 130 5.64 -12.12 5.52
CA LEU A 130 5.75 -10.68 5.36
C LEU A 130 4.54 -10.00 5.99
N GLY A 131 4.78 -8.88 6.66
CA GLY A 131 3.73 -8.07 7.27
C GLY A 131 4.15 -6.61 7.35
N PRO A 132 3.26 -5.71 7.80
CA PRO A 132 3.57 -4.30 7.91
C PRO A 132 4.77 -4.06 8.79
N PHE A 133 5.70 -3.23 8.34
CA PHE A 133 6.88 -2.89 9.13
C PHE A 133 6.52 -2.26 10.48
N TYR A 134 5.43 -1.48 10.55
CA TYR A 134 4.98 -0.88 11.81
C TYR A 134 4.50 -1.91 12.84
N ASP A 135 4.17 -3.14 12.44
CA ASP A 135 3.80 -4.26 13.32
C ASP A 135 5.01 -5.14 13.69
N ALA A 136 6.22 -4.85 13.17
CA ALA A 136 7.41 -5.67 13.38
C ALA A 136 8.02 -5.43 14.75
N GLN A 137 7.53 -6.17 15.76
CA GLN A 137 7.95 -6.06 17.15
C GLN A 137 8.25 -7.45 17.74
N GLY A 138 9.31 -7.57 18.55
CA GLY A 138 9.64 -8.80 19.27
C GLY A 138 10.24 -9.93 18.42
N PHE A 139 10.68 -9.64 17.19
CA PHE A 139 11.40 -10.57 16.32
C PHE A 139 12.43 -9.83 15.45
N ASN A 140 13.45 -10.53 15.00
CA ASN A 140 14.39 -10.07 13.97
C ASN A 140 13.63 -9.94 12.65
N TYR A 141 13.69 -8.76 12.06
CA TYR A 141 13.05 -8.47 10.78
C TYR A 141 14.05 -7.98 9.74
N ASN A 142 13.68 -8.07 8.47
CA ASN A 142 14.38 -7.44 7.37
C ASN A 142 13.40 -6.66 6.49
N VAL A 143 13.82 -5.51 5.94
CA VAL A 143 12.98 -4.63 5.10
C VAL A 143 13.50 -4.54 3.66
N TYR A 144 14.81 -4.72 3.46
CA TYR A 144 15.45 -4.60 2.16
C TYR A 144 16.05 -5.93 1.74
N TRP A 145 15.74 -6.38 0.52
CA TRP A 145 16.22 -7.63 -0.05
C TRP A 145 16.91 -7.36 -1.37
N SER A 146 17.85 -8.22 -1.77
CA SER A 146 18.07 -8.39 -3.20
C SER A 146 16.84 -9.06 -3.81
N THR A 147 16.49 -8.72 -5.04
CA THR A 147 15.24 -9.22 -5.65
C THR A 147 15.49 -10.06 -6.89
N THR A 148 14.72 -11.14 -7.05
CA THR A 148 14.66 -11.97 -8.26
C THR A 148 13.20 -12.15 -8.69
N GLY A 149 12.97 -12.56 -9.94
CA GLY A 149 11.61 -12.78 -10.45
C GLY A 149 10.85 -11.47 -10.69
N ALA A 150 9.52 -11.54 -10.79
CA ALA A 150 8.67 -10.37 -10.94
C ALA A 150 7.43 -10.45 -10.05
N LEU A 151 6.88 -9.30 -9.66
CA LEU A 151 5.56 -9.27 -9.03
C LEU A 151 4.51 -9.57 -10.10
N SER A 152 3.54 -10.43 -9.77
CA SER A 152 2.37 -10.63 -10.61
C SER A 152 1.59 -9.31 -10.75
N ALA A 153 1.16 -9.00 -11.98
CA ALA A 153 0.31 -7.85 -12.28
C ALA A 153 -1.07 -7.95 -11.63
#